data_AF-J0X1D5-F1
#
_entry.id   AF-J0X1D5-F1
#
_cell.length_a   1.000
_cell.length_b   1.000
_cell.length_c   1.000
_cell.angle_alpha   90.00
_cell.angle_beta   90.00
_cell.angle_gamma   90.00
#
_symmetry.space_group_name_H-M   'P 1'
#
loop_
_entity.id
_entity.type
_entity.pdbx_description
1 polymer ?
#
loop_
_entity_poly.entity_id
_entity_poly.type
_entity_poly.pdbx_seq_one_letter_code
_entity_poly.pdbx_strand_id
1 'polypeptide(L)'
;MANATVALFLVLVLLVGGVFLQIFLSKKNSKWFGLILPAITFLYSLLMVLGLAVYDGMDGREIFILIASTFLLSNIPTIVLLGIYFGCREKMKLRAELEKMSIQDLK
;
A
#
# COMPACT_ATOMS: atom_id res chain seq x y z
N MET A 1 -13.16 -0.45 -29.24
CA MET A 1 -13.71 -1.30 -28.15
C MET A 1 -12.68 -2.30 -27.61
N ALA A 2 -12.02 -3.10 -28.46
CA ALA A 2 -11.00 -4.08 -28.02
C ALA A 2 -9.89 -3.49 -27.11
N ASN A 3 -9.38 -2.30 -27.41
CA ASN A 3 -8.32 -1.66 -26.60
C ASN A 3 -8.76 -1.35 -25.16
N ALA A 4 -10.02 -0.96 -24.95
CA ALA A 4 -10.53 -0.68 -23.61
C ALA A 4 -10.69 -1.97 -22.78
N THR A 5 -11.15 -3.05 -23.43
CA THR A 5 -11.24 -4.37 -22.80
C THR A 5 -9.85 -4.89 -22.42
N VAL A 6 -8.85 -4.75 -23.30
CA VAL A 6 -7.46 -5.12 -23.02
C VAL A 6 -6.90 -4.29 -21.85
N ALA A 7 -7.13 -2.98 -21.83
CA ALA A 7 -6.70 -2.13 -20.72
C ALA A 7 -7.33 -2.56 -19.38
N LEU A 8 -8.62 -2.88 -19.37
CA LEU A 8 -9.32 -3.34 -18.16
C LEU A 8 -8.72 -4.66 -17.63
N PHE A 9 -8.46 -5.62 -18.53
CA PHE A 9 -7.79 -6.88 -18.16
C PHE A 9 -6.41 -6.65 -17.57
N LEU A 10 -5.60 -5.76 -18.18
CA LEU A 10 -4.27 -5.43 -17.67
C LEU A 10 -4.34 -4.81 -16.27
N VAL A 11 -5.27 -3.89 -16.03
CA VAL A 11 -5.48 -3.30 -14.70
C VAL A 11 -5.83 -4.37 -13.67
N LEU A 12 -6.74 -5.30 -13.99
CA LEU A 12 -7.11 -6.39 -13.09
C LEU A 12 -5.90 -7.28 -12.75
N VAL A 13 -5.10 -7.65 -13.74
CA VAL A 13 -3.89 -8.46 -13.53
C VAL A 13 -2.88 -7.73 -12.64
N LEU A 14 -2.68 -6.43 -12.85
CA LEU A 14 -1.78 -5.61 -12.03
C LEU A 14 -2.29 -5.48 -10.59
N LEU A 15 -3.59 -5.32 -10.38
CA LEU A 15 -4.17 -5.25 -9.03
C LEU A 15 -3.97 -6.58 -8.28
N VAL A 16 -4.32 -7.70 -8.92
CA VAL A 16 -4.15 -9.02 -8.32
C VAL A 16 -2.67 -9.30 -8.05
N GLY A 17 -1.80 -9.09 -9.05
CA GLY A 17 -0.36 -9.26 -8.92
C GLY A 17 0.24 -8.39 -7.82
N GLY A 18 -0.19 -7.13 -7.71
CA GLY A 18 0.25 -6.19 -6.67
C GLY A 18 -0.13 -6.67 -5.26
N VAL A 19 -1.36 -7.16 -5.07
CA VAL A 19 -1.80 -7.73 -3.78
C VAL A 19 -1.01 -8.99 -3.42
N PHE A 20 -0.80 -9.90 -4.38
CA PHE A 20 0.02 -11.10 -4.17
C PHE A 20 1.46 -10.75 -3.81
N LEU A 21 2.07 -9.80 -4.53
CA LEU A 21 3.41 -9.30 -4.25
C LEU A 21 3.48 -8.68 -2.85
N GLN A 22 2.49 -7.86 -2.46
CA GLN A 22 2.45 -7.25 -1.14
C GLN A 22 2.37 -8.29 -0.03
N ILE A 23 1.55 -9.33 -0.18
CA ILE A 23 1.46 -10.43 0.78
C ILE A 23 2.79 -11.18 0.86
N PHE A 24 3.40 -11.48 -0.29
CA PHE A 24 4.69 -12.19 -0.36
C PHE A 24 5.80 -11.41 0.37
N LEU A 25 5.93 -10.12 0.08
CA LEU A 25 6.91 -9.26 0.73
C LEU A 25 6.64 -9.09 2.23
N SER A 26 5.38 -8.99 2.62
CA SER A 26 4.98 -8.87 4.03
C SER A 26 5.27 -10.11 4.87
N LYS A 27 5.30 -11.29 4.24
CA LYS A 27 5.62 -12.57 4.89
C LYS A 27 7.11 -12.85 5.03
N LYS A 28 7.99 -12.03 4.45
CA LYS A 28 9.45 -12.19 4.66
C LYS A 28 9.82 -11.89 6.11
N ASN A 29 10.91 -12.53 6.57
CA ASN A 29 11.42 -12.37 7.93
C ASN A 29 11.71 -10.90 8.27
N SER A 30 12.37 -10.18 7.37
CA SER A 30 12.61 -8.74 7.51
C SER A 30 11.33 -7.94 7.27
N LYS A 31 11.00 -7.09 8.25
CA LYS A 31 9.84 -6.18 8.24
C LYS A 31 9.86 -5.19 7.08
N TRP A 32 11.05 -4.83 6.61
CA TRP A 32 11.25 -3.77 5.62
C TRP A 32 10.70 -4.12 4.25
N PHE A 33 10.76 -5.40 3.84
CA PHE A 33 10.31 -5.80 2.51
C PHE A 33 8.82 -5.51 2.28
N GLY A 34 7.98 -5.80 3.27
CA GLY A 34 6.54 -5.54 3.19
C GLY A 34 6.17 -4.04 3.21
N LEU A 35 7.11 -3.17 3.57
CA LEU A 35 6.92 -1.71 3.57
C LEU A 35 7.39 -1.05 2.26
N ILE A 36 8.08 -1.78 1.36
CA ILE A 36 8.61 -1.21 0.11
C ILE A 36 7.48 -0.67 -0.77
N LEU A 37 6.45 -1.48 -1.04
CA LEU A 37 5.32 -1.06 -1.87
C LEU A 37 4.53 0.12 -1.25
N PRO A 38 4.12 0.07 0.04
CA PRO A 38 3.52 1.22 0.70
C PRO A 38 4.39 2.48 0.67
N ALA A 39 5.70 2.34 0.83
CA ALA A 39 6.62 3.47 0.77
C ALA A 39 6.67 4.08 -0.63
N ILE A 40 6.72 3.26 -1.68
CA ILE A 40 6.71 3.73 -3.07
C ILE A 40 5.41 4.48 -3.37
N THR A 41 4.24 3.94 -2.98
CA THR A 41 2.96 4.62 -3.22
C THR A 41 2.84 5.92 -2.42
N PHE A 42 3.35 5.94 -1.20
CA PHE A 42 3.39 7.14 -0.37
C PHE A 42 4.31 8.22 -0.98
N LEU A 43 5.52 7.84 -1.42
CA LEU A 43 6.45 8.77 -2.07
C LEU A 43 5.85 9.35 -3.35
N TYR A 44 5.15 8.54 -4.14
CA TYR A 44 4.43 9.03 -5.32
C TYR A 44 3.33 10.04 -4.96
N SER A 45 2.59 9.82 -3.87
CA SER A 45 1.60 10.80 -3.40
C SER A 45 2.24 12.13 -2.99
N LEU A 46 3.43 12.10 -2.38
CA LEU A 46 4.17 13.31 -2.02
C LEU A 46 4.64 14.06 -3.25
N LEU A 47 5.15 13.35 -4.28
CA LEU A 47 5.54 13.97 -5.53
C LEU A 47 4.37 14.68 -6.20
N MET A 48 3.16 14.09 -6.18
CA MET A 48 1.96 14.74 -6.69
C MET A 48 1.66 16.03 -5.93
N VAL A 49 1.66 15.99 -4.59
CA VAL A 49 1.34 17.17 -3.76
C VAL A 49 2.37 18.28 -3.94
N LEU A 50 3.66 17.95 -4.01
CA LEU A 50 4.72 18.94 -4.24
C LEU A 50 4.60 19.60 -5.61
N GLY A 51 4.11 18.88 -6.62
CA GLY A 51 3.85 19.43 -7.95
C GLY A 51 2.69 20.45 -7.98
N LEU A 52 1.73 20.36 -7.06
CA LEU A 52 0.58 21.27 -7.00
C LEU A 52 0.95 22.67 -6.49
N ALA A 53 2.06 22.81 -5.75
CA ALA A 53 2.52 24.07 -5.18
C ALA A 53 3.01 25.10 -6.23
N VAL A 54 3.03 24.73 -7.52
CA VAL A 54 3.54 25.54 -8.64
C VAL A 54 2.40 26.16 -9.48
N TYR A 55 1.13 25.88 -9.17
CA TYR A 55 0.00 26.42 -9.92
C TYR A 55 -0.26 27.89 -9.59
N ASP A 56 0.02 28.75 -10.56
CA ASP A 56 -0.20 30.19 -10.48
C ASP A 56 -1.69 30.52 -10.71
N GLY A 57 -2.22 31.48 -9.95
CA GLY A 57 -3.60 31.97 -10.10
C GLY A 57 -4.70 31.27 -9.27
N MET A 58 -4.37 30.39 -8.33
CA MET A 58 -5.33 29.84 -7.35
C MET A 58 -5.20 30.52 -5.99
N ASP A 59 -6.32 30.72 -5.30
CA ASP A 59 -6.32 31.24 -3.93
C ASP A 59 -5.76 30.20 -2.94
N GLY A 60 -5.15 30.66 -1.85
CA GLY A 60 -4.51 29.77 -0.86
C GLY A 60 -5.47 28.73 -0.25
N ARG A 61 -6.76 29.05 -0.16
CA ARG A 61 -7.80 28.10 0.30
C ARG A 61 -8.05 26.99 -0.72
N GLU A 62 -8.03 27.31 -2.01
CA GLU A 62 -8.23 26.34 -3.10
C GLU A 62 -7.05 25.38 -3.18
N ILE A 63 -5.82 25.92 -3.10
CA ILE A 63 -4.59 25.13 -3.02
C ILE A 63 -4.64 24.16 -1.83
N PHE A 64 -5.07 24.63 -0.65
CA PHE A 64 -5.19 23.80 0.53
C PHE A 64 -6.18 22.64 0.34
N ILE A 65 -7.38 22.92 -0.19
CA ILE A 65 -8.41 21.91 -0.45
C ILE A 65 -7.90 20.89 -1.49
N LEU A 66 -7.22 21.37 -2.54
CA LEU A 66 -6.67 20.53 -3.59
C LEU A 66 -5.55 19.61 -3.07
N ILE A 67 -4.63 20.15 -2.26
CA ILE A 67 -3.57 19.36 -1.61
C ILE A 67 -4.17 18.31 -0.69
N ALA A 68 -5.11 18.70 0.19
CA ALA A 68 -5.72 17.80 1.15
C ALA A 68 -6.48 16.65 0.45
N SER A 69 -7.32 16.98 -0.52
CA SER A 69 -8.09 15.98 -1.28
C SER A 69 -7.18 15.07 -2.10
N THR A 70 -6.18 15.61 -2.80
CA THR A 70 -5.20 14.84 -3.57
C THR A 70 -4.41 13.90 -2.67
N PHE A 71 -3.92 14.39 -1.53
CA PHE A 71 -3.16 13.58 -0.58
C PHE A 71 -4.00 12.43 -0.01
N LEU A 72 -5.25 12.68 0.37
CA LEU A 72 -6.14 11.65 0.91
C LEU A 72 -6.48 10.58 -0.14
N LEU A 73 -6.89 10.99 -1.35
CA LEU A 73 -7.29 10.06 -2.41
C LEU A 73 -6.11 9.23 -2.92
N SER A 74 -4.96 9.87 -3.13
CA SER A 74 -3.75 9.17 -3.59
C SER A 74 -3.15 8.22 -2.55
N ASN A 75 -3.50 8.36 -1.27
CA ASN A 75 -3.06 7.46 -0.20
C ASN A 75 -4.01 6.31 0.11
N ILE A 76 -5.16 6.19 -0.54
CA ILE A 76 -6.04 5.01 -0.41
C ILE A 76 -5.25 3.71 -0.69
N PRO A 77 -4.47 3.58 -1.79
CA PRO A 77 -3.66 2.39 -2.02
C PRO A 77 -2.64 2.14 -0.91
N THR A 78 -1.96 3.18 -0.43
CA THR A 78 -0.99 3.09 0.67
C THR A 78 -1.64 2.50 1.93
N ILE A 79 -2.81 2.99 2.33
CA ILE A 79 -3.54 2.52 3.51
C ILE A 79 -3.92 1.05 3.35
N VAL A 80 -4.44 0.66 2.17
CA VAL A 80 -4.79 -0.74 1.89
C VAL A 80 -3.57 -1.65 1.97
N LEU A 81 -2.44 -1.26 1.37
CA LEU A 81 -1.19 -2.03 1.39
C LEU A 81 -0.61 -2.16 2.81
N LEU A 82 -0.71 -1.10 3.63
CA LEU A 82 -0.34 -1.13 5.04
C LEU A 82 -1.25 -2.07 5.84
N GLY A 83 -2.56 -2.05 5.60
CA GLY A 83 -3.50 -2.98 6.21
C GLY A 83 -3.15 -4.44 5.92
N ILE A 84 -2.82 -4.76 4.66
CA ILE A 84 -2.33 -6.09 4.26
C ILE A 84 -1.03 -6.44 5.00
N TYR A 85 -0.08 -5.50 5.08
CA TYR A 85 1.18 -5.70 5.76
C TYR A 85 0.99 -6.04 7.24
N PHE A 86 0.24 -5.23 7.99
CA PHE A 86 0.00 -5.46 9.40
C PHE A 86 -0.78 -6.76 9.63
N GLY A 87 -1.81 -7.02 8.82
CA GLY A 87 -2.56 -8.27 8.90
C GLY A 87 -1.70 -9.52 8.65
N CYS A 88 -0.76 -9.48 7.71
CA CYS A 88 0.16 -10.58 7.47
C CYS A 88 1.16 -10.75 8.62
N ARG A 89 1.73 -9.66 9.12
CA ARG A 89 2.72 -9.70 10.22
C ARG A 89 2.10 -10.19 11.52
N GLU A 90 0.88 -9.78 11.83
CA GLU A 90 0.17 -10.25 13.02
C GLU A 90 -0.09 -11.75 12.97
N LYS A 91 -0.56 -12.25 11.81
CA LYS A 91 -0.73 -13.70 11.60
C LYS A 91 0.57 -14.49 11.77
N MET A 92 1.72 -13.93 11.39
CA MET A 92 3.02 -14.59 11.60
C MET A 92 3.42 -14.64 13.08
N LYS A 93 3.20 -13.56 13.83
CA LYS A 93 3.50 -13.54 15.27
C LYS A 93 2.67 -14.57 16.02
N LEU A 94 1.35 -14.60 15.77
CA LEU A 94 0.44 -15.54 16.38
C LEU A 94 0.84 -16.99 16.11
N ARG A 95 1.23 -17.33 14.87
CA ARG A 95 1.71 -18.67 14.52
C ARG A 95 2.99 -19.04 15.25
N ALA A 96 3.93 -18.10 15.39
CA ALA A 96 5.18 -18.34 16.11
C ALA A 96 4.94 -18.52 17.62
N GLU A 97 3.93 -17.87 18.21
CA GLU A 97 3.54 -18.08 19.60
C GLU A 97 2.86 -19.43 19.81
N LEU A 98 1.93 -19.81 18.92
CA LEU A 98 1.26 -21.12 18.94
C LEU A 98 2.27 -22.29 18.80
N GLU A 99 3.24 -22.15 17.90
CA GLU A 99 4.30 -23.15 17.71
C GLU A 99 5.17 -23.30 18.98
N LYS A 100 5.49 -22.19 19.65
CA LYS A 100 6.23 -22.23 20.93
C LYS A 100 5.44 -22.95 22.02
N MET A 101 4.14 -22.70 22.14
CA MET A 101 3.28 -23.38 23.12
C MET A 101 3.19 -24.88 22.82
N SER A 102 2.94 -25.26 21.56
CA SER A 102 2.87 -26.67 21.16
C SER A 102 4.16 -27.45 21.42
N ILE A 103 5.33 -26.84 21.25
CA ILE A 103 6.62 -27.50 21.51
C ILE A 103 6.85 -27.69 23.02
N GLN A 104 6.34 -26.80 23.86
CA GLN A 104 6.44 -26.92 25.32
C GLN A 104 5.55 -28.03 25.87
N ASP A 105 4.34 -28.19 25.34
CA ASP A 105 3.41 -29.25 25.75
C ASP A 105 3.89 -30.67 25.39
N LEU A 106 4.76 -30.78 24.38
CA LEU A 106 5.33 -32.06 23.91
C LEU A 106 6.57 -32.53 24.69
N LYS A 107 7.12 -31.69 25.58
CA LYS A 107 8.31 -31.99 26.40
C LYS A 107 7.94 -32.30 27.84
#